data_AF-A0A0F9JCY2-F1
#
_entry.id   AF-A0A0F9JCY2-F1
#
_cell.length_a   1.000
_cell.length_b   1.000
_cell.length_c   1.000
_cell.angle_alpha   90.00
_cell.angle_beta   90.00
_cell.angle_gamma   90.00
#
_symmetry.space_group_name_H-M   'P 1'
#
loop_
_entity.id
_entity.type
_entity.pdbx_description
1 polymer ?
#
loop_
_entity_poly.entity_id
_entity_poly.type
_entity_poly.pdbx_seq_one_letter_code
_entity_poly.pdbx_strand_id
1 'polypeptide(L)' 'MTQEVLCENCGENTTSNVFECGECYNQICDMCANICKNCGEHFCDGCYHDHKQKCK' A
#
# COMPACT_ATOMS: atom_id res chain seq x y z
N MET A 1 23.02 10.28 3.27
CA MET A 1 22.80 8.94 2.68
C MET A 1 21.30 8.73 2.71
N THR A 2 20.65 8.77 1.55
CA THR A 2 19.22 8.44 1.43
C THR A 2 19.11 6.93 1.57
N GLN A 3 18.36 6.45 2.58
CA GLN A 3 18.13 5.03 2.78
C GLN A 3 17.26 4.53 1.62
N GLU A 4 17.80 3.64 0.80
CA GLU A 4 17.07 2.96 -0.27
C GLU A 4 16.14 1.94 0.39
N VAL A 5 14.85 2.28 0.53
CA VAL A 5 13.84 1.34 1.01
C VAL A 5 13.28 0.63 -0.22
N LEU A 6 13.38 -0.70 -0.29
CA LEU A 6 12.78 -1.46 -1.37
C LEU A 6 11.31 -1.72 -1.03
N CYS A 7 10.40 -1.51 -1.99
CA CYS A 7 9.02 -1.94 -1.80
C CYS A 7 8.97 -3.47 -1.80
N GLU A 8 8.47 -4.08 -0.73
CA GLU A 8 8.35 -5.54 -0.66
C GLU A 8 7.35 -6.11 -1.69
N ASN A 9 6.47 -5.28 -2.22
CA ASN A 9 5.42 -5.70 -3.16
C ASN A 9 5.88 -5.71 -4.62
N CYS A 10 6.73 -4.75 -5.03
CA CYS A 10 7.22 -4.66 -6.42
C CYS A 10 8.75 -4.77 -6.57
N GLY A 11 9.51 -4.78 -5.48
CA GLY A 11 10.97 -4.82 -5.49
C GLY A 11 11.64 -3.53 -5.99
N GLU A 12 10.86 -2.52 -6.37
CA GLU A 12 11.37 -1.24 -6.84
C GLU A 12 11.93 -0.42 -5.69
N ASN A 13 13.00 0.32 -5.99
CA ASN A 13 13.65 1.21 -5.04
C ASN A 13 12.76 2.43 -4.76
N THR A 14 12.18 2.46 -3.56
CA THR A 14 11.32 3.55 -3.14
C THR A 14 12.17 4.67 -2.56
N THR A 15 12.37 5.69 -3.37
CA THR A 15 12.69 7.04 -2.89
C THR A 15 11.43 7.79 -2.43
N SER A 16 10.26 7.15 -2.57
CA SER A 16 8.92 7.71 -2.31
C SER A 16 8.31 7.15 -1.03
N ASN A 17 7.25 7.82 -0.56
CA ASN A 17 6.50 7.45 0.63
C ASN A 17 6.07 5.98 0.60
N VAL A 18 6.38 5.28 1.70
CA VAL A 18 5.93 3.92 1.96
C VAL A 18 4.72 4.03 2.89
N PHE A 19 3.64 3.34 2.53
CA PHE A 19 2.41 3.26 3.31
C PHE A 19 2.28 1.88 3.93
N GLU A 20 1.50 1.80 4.99
CA GLU A 20 1.13 0.53 5.61
C GLU A 20 -0.24 0.11 5.08
N CYS A 21 -0.38 -1.16 4.70
CA CYS A 21 -1.66 -1.72 4.30
C CYS A 21 -2.61 -1.79 5.52
N GLY A 22 -3.81 -1.20 5.43
CA GLY A 22 -4.78 -1.17 6.53
C GLY A 22 -5.36 -2.54 6.94
N GLU A 23 -5.17 -3.59 6.14
CA GLU A 23 -5.64 -4.95 6.47
C GLU A 23 -4.50 -5.87 6.94
N CYS A 24 -3.42 -5.96 6.15
CA CYS A 24 -2.33 -6.92 6.41
C CYS A 24 -1.08 -6.30 7.02
N TYR A 25 -1.05 -4.99 7.20
CA TYR A 25 0.06 -4.23 7.79
C TYR A 25 1.40 -4.37 7.04
N ASN A 26 1.38 -4.88 5.80
CA ASN A 26 2.57 -4.93 4.96
C ASN A 26 2.93 -3.55 4.44
N GLN A 27 4.22 -3.29 4.29
CA GLN A 27 4.73 -2.06 3.69
C GLN A 27 4.55 -2.07 2.17
N ILE A 28 3.89 -1.04 1.65
CA ILE A 28 3.54 -0.88 0.24
C ILE A 28 3.99 0.50 -0.25
N CYS A 29 4.54 0.57 -1.45
CA CYS A 29 4.88 1.86 -2.04
C CYS A 29 3.63 2.54 -2.59
N ASP A 30 3.70 3.86 -2.79
CA ASP A 30 2.65 4.66 -3.44
C ASP A 30 2.09 4.02 -4.72
N MET A 31 2.96 3.42 -5.55
CA MET A 31 2.55 2.78 -6.81
C MET A 31 1.78 1.46 -6.60
N CYS A 32 2.04 0.75 -5.49
CA CYS A 32 1.37 -0.49 -5.14
C CYS A 32 0.22 -0.29 -4.15
N ALA A 33 0.06 0.93 -3.63
CA ALA A 33 -0.96 1.28 -2.68
C ALA A 33 -2.23 1.72 -3.40
N ASN A 34 -3.31 0.99 -3.15
CA ASN A 34 -4.65 1.39 -3.55
C ASN A 34 -5.31 2.11 -2.38
N ILE A 35 -5.82 3.32 -2.63
CA ILE A 35 -6.50 4.12 -1.61
C ILE A 35 -8.00 3.87 -1.68
N CYS A 36 -8.59 3.43 -0.56
CA CYS A 36 -10.04 3.33 -0.47
C CYS A 36 -10.65 4.72 -0.34
N LYS A 37 -11.52 5.11 -1.29
CA LYS A 37 -12.18 6.43 -1.27
C LYS A 37 -13.17 6.62 -0.11
N ASN A 38 -13.61 5.53 0.51
CA ASN A 38 -14.59 5.56 1.60
C ASN A 38 -13.93 5.77 2.96
N CYS A 39 -12.84 5.06 3.28
CA CYS A 39 -12.13 5.20 4.56
C CYS A 39 -10.82 6.02 4.48
N GLY A 40 -10.26 6.25 3.28
CA GLY A 40 -9.00 6.95 3.07
C GLY A 40 -7.74 6.13 3.36
N GLU A 41 -7.88 4.85 3.69
CA GLU A 41 -6.75 3.96 4.00
C GLU A 41 -6.09 3.38 2.75
N HIS A 42 -4.82 3.00 2.89
CA HIS A 42 -4.00 2.42 1.83
C HIS A 42 -4.02 0.90 1.95
N PHE A 43 -4.13 0.21 0.81
CA PHE A 43 -4.20 -1.25 0.76
C PHE A 43 -3.33 -1.80 -0.35
N CYS A 44 -2.72 -2.96 -0.13
CA CYS A 44 -2.12 -3.72 -1.23
C CYS A 44 -3.22 -4.22 -2.18
N ASP A 45 -2.87 -4.57 -3.42
CA ASP A 45 -3.84 -4.98 -4.45
C ASP A 45 -4.81 -6.09 -3.99
N GLY A 46 -4.27 -7.11 -3.31
CA GLY A 46 -5.07 -8.21 -2.77
C GLY A 46 -6.05 -7.77 -1.69
N CYS A 47 -5.58 -7.02 -0.69
CA CYS A 47 -6.44 -6.51 0.39
C CYS A 47 -7.46 -5.49 -0.11
N TYR A 48 -7.08 -4.65 -1.08
CA TYR A 48 -7.99 -3.65 -1.65
C TYR A 48 -9.17 -4.31 -2.36
N HIS A 49 -8.93 -5.41 -3.07
CA HIS A 49 -9.99 -6.13 -3.77
C HIS A 49 -11.05 -6.70 -2.82
N ASP A 50 -10.63 -7.18 -1.65
CA ASP A 50 -11.52 -7.68 -0.61
C ASP A 50 -12.20 -6.53 0.15
N HIS A 51 -11.41 -5.52 0.54
CA HIS A 51 -11.86 -4.35 1.29
C HIS A 51 -12.91 -3.53 0.53
N LYS A 52 -12.70 -3.24 -0.77
CA LYS A 52 -13.64 -2.43 -1.58
C LYS A 52 -15.06 -3.01 -1.66
N GLN A 53 -15.23 -4.31 -1.42
CA GLN A 53 -16.53 -4.96 -1.42
C GLN A 53 -17.26 -4.81 -0.07
N LYS A 54 -16.49 -4.71 1.00
CA LYS A 54 -16.97 -4.63 2.39
C LYS A 54 -17.14 -3.18 2.85
N CYS A 55 -16.24 -2.30 2.45
CA CYS A 55 -16.25 -0.88 2.79
C CYS A 55 -17.16 -0.12 1.81
N LYS A 56 -18.43 0.04 2.17
CA LYS A 56 -19.46 0.77 1.39
C LYS A 56 -19.85 2.07 2.07
#